data_AF-A0A0C2I6J0-F1
#
_entry.id   AF-A0A0C2I6J0-F1
#
_cell.length_a   1.000
_cell.length_b   1.000
_cell.length_c   1.000
_cell.angle_alpha   90.00
_cell.angle_beta   90.00
_cell.angle_gamma   90.00
#
_symmetry.space_group_name_H-M   'P 1'
#
loop_
_entity.id
_entity.type
_entity.pdbx_description
1 polymer ?
#
loop_
_entity_poly.entity_id
_entity_poly.type
_entity_poly.pdbx_seq_one_letter_code
_entity_poly.pdbx_strand_id
1 'polypeptide(L)'
;MGPGMNQARTTGPTKSFTSSKAGDAVAECIQFSWQDEAVFGVDAAAYLQPGYKGGTTVYTRSSEFFADVRHEGSGTVVDYYATNSKPIGARRLAAVATCL
;
A
#
# COMPACT_ATOMS: atom_id res chain seq x y z
N MET A 1 -7.67 11.07 -3.91
CA MET A 1 -7.16 10.15 -4.96
C MET A 1 -6.61 10.92 -6.15
N GLY A 2 -5.36 10.67 -6.54
CA GLY A 2 -4.78 11.19 -7.78
C GLY A 2 -5.15 10.33 -9.01
N PRO A 3 -5.22 10.90 -10.22
CA PRO A 3 -5.61 10.19 -11.44
C PRO A 3 -4.73 8.96 -11.74
N GLY A 4 -3.46 8.97 -11.35
CA GLY A 4 -2.54 7.83 -11.54
C GLY A 4 -2.93 6.55 -10.78
N MET A 5 -3.54 6.67 -9.60
CA MET A 5 -3.92 5.49 -8.79
C MET A 5 -5.07 4.73 -9.43
N ASN A 6 -6.05 5.44 -9.99
CA ASN A 6 -7.18 4.81 -10.67
C ASN A 6 -6.73 4.09 -11.94
N GLN A 7 -5.82 4.68 -12.71
CA GLN A 7 -5.24 4.03 -13.87
C GLN A 7 -4.47 2.75 -13.51
N ALA A 8 -3.67 2.79 -12.43
CA ALA A 8 -2.95 1.61 -11.96
C ALA A 8 -3.90 0.48 -11.56
N ARG A 9 -5.01 0.79 -10.88
CA ARG A 9 -6.06 -0.20 -10.55
C ARG A 9 -6.68 -0.85 -11.78
N THR A 10 -6.87 -0.10 -12.87
CA THR A 10 -7.38 -0.65 -14.14
C THR A 10 -6.37 -1.58 -14.82
N THR A 11 -5.06 -1.30 -14.65
CA THR A 11 -3.99 -2.13 -15.24
C THR A 11 -3.73 -3.39 -14.40
N GLY A 12 -4.01 -3.33 -13.11
CA GLY A 12 -3.83 -4.42 -12.15
C GLY A 12 -2.67 -4.16 -11.17
N PRO A 13 -2.67 -4.86 -10.02
CA PRO A 13 -1.64 -4.70 -9.00
C PRO A 13 -0.28 -5.17 -9.49
N THR A 14 0.76 -4.46 -9.06
CA THR A 14 2.15 -4.90 -9.22
C THR A 14 2.39 -6.21 -8.45
N LYS A 15 1.76 -6.35 -7.28
CA LYS A 15 1.78 -7.58 -6.48
C LYS A 15 0.57 -7.64 -5.56
N SER A 16 -0.01 -8.83 -5.40
CA SER A 16 -1.06 -9.08 -4.41
C SER A 16 -0.57 -10.02 -3.32
N PHE A 17 -1.11 -9.83 -2.11
CA PHE A 17 -0.85 -10.63 -0.92
C PHE A 17 -2.14 -10.96 -0.18
N THR A 18 -2.07 -11.97 0.67
CA THR A 18 -3.12 -12.33 1.62
C THR A 18 -2.56 -12.31 3.04
N SER A 19 -3.35 -11.85 4.00
CA SER A 19 -3.02 -11.84 5.43
C SER A 19 -4.19 -12.40 6.25
N SER A 20 -3.87 -13.07 7.35
CA SER A 20 -4.84 -13.48 8.37
C SER A 20 -5.12 -12.38 9.41
N LYS A 21 -4.41 -11.25 9.35
CA LYS A 21 -4.61 -10.10 10.24
C LYS A 21 -5.79 -9.26 9.78
N ALA A 22 -6.35 -8.47 10.70
CA ALA A 22 -7.40 -7.51 10.40
C ALA A 22 -6.90 -6.42 9.43
N GLY A 23 -7.76 -5.99 8.51
CA GLY A 23 -7.42 -5.03 7.46
C GLY A 23 -6.85 -3.71 8.01
N ASP A 24 -7.44 -3.18 9.08
CA ASP A 24 -6.97 -1.94 9.70
C ASP A 24 -5.57 -2.09 10.30
N ALA A 25 -5.30 -3.20 10.99
CA ALA A 25 -3.97 -3.48 11.54
C ALA A 25 -2.90 -3.64 10.44
N VAL A 26 -3.27 -4.25 9.31
CA VAL A 26 -2.39 -4.35 8.14
C VAL A 26 -2.13 -2.97 7.53
N ALA A 27 -3.17 -2.15 7.34
CA ALA A 27 -3.06 -0.82 6.76
C ALA A 27 -2.20 0.12 7.62
N GLU A 28 -2.42 0.12 8.94
CA GLU A 28 -1.63 0.88 9.91
C GLU A 28 -0.16 0.42 9.91
N CYS A 29 0.11 -0.89 9.95
CA CYS A 29 1.47 -1.40 9.86
C CYS A 29 2.18 -0.93 8.59
N ILE A 30 1.53 -1.01 7.43
CA ILE A 30 2.09 -0.54 6.17
C ILE A 30 2.40 0.95 6.25
N GLN A 31 1.46 1.77 6.75
CA GLN A 31 1.68 3.20 6.93
C GLN A 31 2.92 3.49 7.79
N PHE A 32 3.00 2.88 8.97
CA PHE A 32 4.13 3.09 9.88
C PHE A 32 5.45 2.65 9.27
N SER A 33 5.50 1.47 8.65
CA SER A 33 6.71 0.97 7.99
C SER A 33 7.19 1.91 6.87
N TRP A 34 6.24 2.54 6.17
CA TRP A 34 6.50 3.46 5.07
C TRP A 34 6.85 4.89 5.51
N GLN A 35 6.66 5.19 6.79
CA GLN A 35 7.10 6.42 7.46
C GLN A 35 8.44 6.25 8.20
N ASP A 36 9.07 5.08 8.09
CA ASP A 36 10.40 4.85 8.66
C ASP A 36 11.46 5.67 7.89
N GLU A 37 11.91 6.77 8.49
CA GLU A 37 12.95 7.65 7.94
C GLU A 37 14.31 6.94 7.82
N ALA A 38 14.59 5.91 8.61
CA ALA A 38 15.84 5.14 8.47
C ALA A 38 15.87 4.33 7.16
N VAL A 39 14.70 3.97 6.62
CA VAL A 39 14.57 3.21 5.36
C VAL A 39 14.29 4.12 4.16
N PHE A 40 13.46 5.15 4.36
CA PHE A 40 12.89 5.97 3.28
C PHE A 40 13.38 7.43 3.27
N GLY A 41 14.09 7.90 4.30
CA GLY A 41 14.61 9.27 4.37
C GLY A 41 13.52 10.32 4.10
N VAL A 42 13.81 11.28 3.21
CA VAL A 42 12.85 12.35 2.84
C VAL A 42 11.59 11.84 2.14
N ASP A 43 11.62 10.60 1.63
CA ASP A 43 10.46 9.96 1.00
C ASP A 43 9.56 9.22 2.01
N ALA A 44 9.86 9.28 3.31
CA ALA A 44 9.13 8.60 4.39
C ALA A 44 7.73 9.21 4.69
N ALA A 45 6.94 9.46 3.64
CA ALA A 45 5.57 9.96 3.77
C ALA A 45 4.58 8.89 3.28
N ALA A 46 3.69 8.48 4.18
CA ALA A 46 2.54 7.63 3.87
C ALA A 46 1.29 8.08 4.61
N TYR A 47 0.13 7.84 4.00
CA TYR A 47 -1.17 8.30 4.46
C TYR A 47 -2.20 7.20 4.26
N LEU A 48 -3.24 7.19 5.10
CA LEU A 48 -4.41 6.32 4.95
C LEU A 48 -5.55 7.09 4.28
N GLN A 49 -6.20 6.45 3.31
CA GLN A 49 -7.44 6.93 2.72
C GLN A 49 -8.49 5.82 2.81
N PRO A 50 -9.56 5.98 3.60
CA PRO A 50 -10.63 5.00 3.64
C PRO A 50 -11.47 5.02 2.36
N GLY A 51 -12.21 3.94 2.11
CA GLY A 51 -13.34 3.90 1.19
C GLY A 51 -13.12 3.20 -0.15
N TYR A 52 -11.91 2.68 -0.45
CA TYR A 52 -11.72 1.90 -1.67
C TYR A 52 -12.28 0.48 -1.49
N LYS A 53 -13.40 0.19 -2.15
CA LYS A 53 -14.14 -1.10 -2.05
C LYS A 53 -14.43 -1.51 -0.59
N GLY A 54 -14.71 -0.54 0.27
CA GLY A 54 -14.96 -0.77 1.70
C GLY A 54 -13.70 -1.08 2.53
N GLY A 55 -12.50 -0.93 1.95
CA GLY A 55 -11.23 -1.04 2.64
C GLY A 55 -10.49 0.29 2.76
N THR A 56 -9.18 0.20 2.96
CA THR A 56 -8.28 1.34 3.20
C THR A 56 -7.15 1.33 2.18
N THR A 57 -6.87 2.48 1.57
CA THR A 57 -5.71 2.67 0.72
C THR A 57 -4.59 3.34 1.51
N VAL A 58 -3.43 2.70 1.58
CA VAL A 58 -2.18 3.31 2.07
C VAL A 58 -1.44 3.88 0.88
N TYR A 59 -1.07 5.16 0.88
CA TYR A 59 -0.43 5.78 -0.27
C TYR A 59 0.67 6.78 0.12
N THR A 60 1.61 6.98 -0.79
CA THR A 60 2.72 7.93 -0.64
C THR A 60 2.33 9.35 -1.03
N ARG A 61 3.10 10.36 -0.61
CA ARG A 61 2.82 11.79 -0.91
C ARG A 61 2.50 12.06 -2.38
N SER A 62 3.29 11.51 -3.30
CA SER A 62 3.09 11.68 -4.75
C SER A 62 2.15 10.66 -5.37
N SER A 63 1.57 9.76 -4.56
CA SER A 63 0.72 8.63 -5.00
C SER A 63 1.40 7.72 -6.03
N GLU A 64 2.74 7.72 -6.06
CA GLU A 64 3.54 6.90 -6.96
C GLU A 64 3.57 5.43 -6.53
N PHE A 65 3.39 5.21 -5.24
CA PHE A 65 3.25 3.89 -4.63
C PHE A 65 2.05 3.91 -3.69
N PHE A 66 1.24 2.86 -3.74
CA PHE A 66 0.12 2.67 -2.85
C PHE A 66 -0.22 1.18 -2.68
N ALA A 67 -0.92 0.87 -1.60
CA ALA A 67 -1.44 -0.45 -1.29
C ALA A 67 -2.93 -0.32 -0.96
N ASP A 68 -3.78 -1.07 -1.66
CA ASP A 68 -5.19 -1.21 -1.30
C ASP A 68 -5.34 -2.42 -0.37
N VAL A 69 -5.84 -2.17 0.83
CA VAL A 69 -6.07 -3.18 1.87
C VAL A 69 -7.57 -3.38 2.00
N ARG A 70 -8.06 -4.58 1.70
CA ARG A 70 -9.49 -4.89 1.68
C ARG A 70 -9.77 -6.23 2.33
N HIS A 71 -10.87 -6.31 3.05
CA HIS A 71 -11.35 -7.56 3.60
C HIS A 71 -11.92 -8.44 2.48
N GLU A 72 -11.54 -9.72 2.46
CA GLU A 72 -12.07 -10.70 1.51
C GLU A 72 -12.20 -12.08 2.18
N GLY A 73 -13.43 -12.58 2.30
CA GLY A 73 -13.71 -13.85 2.97
C GLY A 73 -13.30 -13.81 4.45
N SER A 74 -12.44 -14.74 4.86
CA SER A 74 -11.92 -14.81 6.24
C SER A 74 -10.61 -14.06 6.46
N GLY A 75 -10.14 -13.28 5.48
CA GLY A 75 -8.82 -12.65 5.52
C GLY A 75 -8.78 -11.25 4.94
N THR A 76 -7.56 -10.75 4.79
CA THR A 76 -7.26 -9.45 4.20
C THR A 76 -6.47 -9.65 2.92
N VAL A 77 -6.90 -9.00 1.84
CA VAL A 77 -6.16 -8.89 0.59
C VAL A 77 -5.45 -7.54 0.56
N VAL A 78 -4.16 -7.57 0.20
CA VAL A 78 -3.34 -6.37 0.00
C VAL A 78 -2.87 -6.34 -1.44
N ASP A 79 -3.34 -5.36 -2.20
CA ASP A 79 -2.95 -5.13 -3.57
C ASP A 79 -1.96 -3.96 -3.61
N TYR A 80 -0.69 -4.21 -3.90
CA TYR A 80 0.36 -3.20 -4.03
C TYR A 80 0.51 -2.73 -5.47
N TYR A 81 0.67 -1.42 -5.65
CA TYR A 81 0.80 -0.75 -6.93
C TYR A 81 2.01 0.20 -6.93
N ALA A 82 2.80 0.12 -7.99
CA ALA A 82 3.82 1.10 -8.35
C ALA A 82 3.46 1.72 -9.70
N THR A 83 3.30 3.05 -9.75
CA THR A 83 3.00 3.79 -11.00
C THR A 83 4.26 4.15 -11.78
N ASN A 84 5.44 3.91 -11.21
CA ASN A 84 6.74 4.09 -11.83
C ASN A 84 7.71 2.98 -11.42
N SER A 85 8.89 2.94 -12.05
CA SER A 85 9.93 1.94 -11.82
C SER A 85 11.05 2.40 -10.87
N LYS A 86 10.82 3.42 -10.03
CA LYS A 86 11.88 3.90 -9.12
C LYS A 86 12.26 2.78 -8.13
N PRO A 87 13.57 2.58 -7.83
CA PRO A 87 14.03 1.50 -6.95
C PRO A 87 13.39 1.48 -5.56
N ILE A 88 12.97 2.64 -5.04
CA ILE A 88 12.29 2.78 -3.74
C ILE A 88 10.98 1.98 -3.67
N GLY A 89 10.34 1.71 -4.81
CA GLY A 89 9.14 0.87 -4.88
C GLY A 89 9.38 -0.56 -4.37
N ALA A 90 10.53 -1.16 -4.69
CA ALA A 90 10.87 -2.50 -4.23
C ALA A 90 11.01 -2.56 -2.69
N ARG A 91 11.54 -1.50 -2.07
CA ARG A 91 11.62 -1.40 -0.60
C ARG A 91 10.24 -1.27 0.04
N ARG A 92 9.33 -0.49 -0.57
CA ARG A 92 7.94 -0.39 -0.10
C ARG A 92 7.20 -1.72 -0.23
N LEU A 93 7.40 -2.43 -1.33
CA LEU A 93 6.85 -3.77 -1.52
C LEU A 93 7.35 -4.75 -0.45
N ALA A 94 8.65 -4.72 -0.13
CA ALA A 94 9.22 -5.54 0.94
C ALA A 94 8.61 -5.21 2.31
N ALA A 95 8.43 -3.92 2.62
CA ALA A 95 7.79 -3.48 3.85
C ALA A 95 6.33 -3.98 3.96
N VAL A 96 5.57 -3.99 2.85
CA VAL A 96 4.22 -4.58 2.82
C VAL A 96 4.26 -6.05 3.25
N ALA A 97 5.20 -6.83 2.71
CA ALA A 97 5.31 -8.25 3.03
C ALA A 97 5.60 -8.53 4.51
N THR A 98 6.24 -7.61 5.23
CA THR A 98 6.50 -7.75 6.69
C THR A 98 5.27 -7.48 7.56
N CYS A 99 4.22 -6.87 7.01
CA CYS A 99 3.02 -6.48 7.75
C CYS A 99 1.90 -7.52 7.73
N LEU A 100 2.03 -8.58 6.93
CA LEU A 100 1.00 -9.61 6.70
C LEU A 100 0.87 -10.60 7.86
#